data_AF-A0A3M1LXA1-F1
#
_entry.id   AF-A0A3M1LXA1-F1
#
_cell.length_a   1.000
_cell.length_b   1.000
_cell.length_c   1.000
_cell.angle_alpha   90.00
_cell.angle_beta   90.00
_cell.angle_gamma   90.00
#
_symmetry.space_group_name_H-M   'P 1'
#
loop_
_entity.id
_entity.type
_entity.pdbx_description
1 polymer ?
#
loop_
_entity_poly.entity_id
_entity_poly.type
_entity_poly.pdbx_seq_one_letter_code
_entity_poly.pdbx_strand_id
1 'polypeptide(L)'
;TVTYVNRLAAERGVTLAARLGDPTAWGIHNKMVLARIGGQGYLFLGSFNGGEVSYKANREVGLLVQSDALYEYLVRLFDLDWQLSSPVFLPLVMGGYTAPADYPLISEVVYDGVGLDPYGEWVELHNPTGEDWDLSGWYLGDAVAVGEYGSGLYRFPTGTVLPAGGYLVIGGQAHSLDFVPDLEFLIDPNLDDPSVPNMVPAGSWDGFGFALGNGGDEVLLLDAAGQPVDALVYGDGDYPGVIPYPGGVTAPGHSLERRPSGVDTDDCSRDFVERYSPTPGAGP
;
A
#
# COMPACT_ATOMS: atom_id res chain seq x y z
N THR A 1 -1.26 -4.53 28.12
CA THR A 1 -2.01 -4.16 26.90
C THR A 1 -2.60 -2.77 27.07
N VAL A 2 -2.95 -2.09 25.98
CA VAL A 2 -3.59 -0.76 26.02
C VAL A 2 -4.86 -0.77 26.88
N THR A 3 -5.70 -1.80 26.73
CA THR A 3 -6.90 -2.01 27.55
C THR A 3 -6.59 -2.08 29.05
N TYR A 4 -5.51 -2.76 29.43
CA TYR A 4 -5.10 -2.85 30.84
C TYR A 4 -4.69 -1.49 31.41
N VAL A 5 -3.88 -0.72 30.65
CA VAL A 5 -3.41 0.61 31.08
C VAL A 5 -4.59 1.56 31.28
N ASN A 6 -5.50 1.63 30.31
CA ASN A 6 -6.65 2.52 30.37
C ASN A 6 -7.63 2.13 31.48
N ARG A 7 -7.82 0.82 31.72
CA ARG A 7 -8.63 0.33 32.85
C ARG A 7 -8.03 0.73 34.18
N LEU A 8 -6.72 0.52 34.36
CA LEU A 8 -6.00 0.91 35.58
C LEU A 8 -6.08 2.42 35.81
N ALA A 9 -5.97 3.22 34.76
CA ALA A 9 -6.13 4.66 34.84
C ALA A 9 -7.51 5.08 35.38
N ALA A 10 -8.57 4.46 34.83
CA ALA A 10 -9.95 4.69 35.28
C ALA A 10 -10.18 4.24 36.73
N GLU A 11 -9.71 3.05 37.11
CA GLU A 11 -9.85 2.50 38.47
C GLU A 11 -9.13 3.33 39.53
N ARG A 12 -7.99 3.93 39.16
CA ARG A 12 -7.13 4.70 40.09
C ARG A 12 -7.37 6.20 40.03
N GLY A 13 -8.19 6.69 39.10
CA GLY A 13 -8.43 8.12 38.90
C GLY A 13 -7.16 8.91 38.55
N VAL A 14 -6.22 8.28 37.82
CA VAL A 14 -4.97 8.91 37.40
C VAL A 14 -5.04 9.35 35.95
N THR A 15 -4.40 10.48 35.63
CA THR A 15 -4.29 10.98 34.26
C THR A 15 -3.27 10.15 33.48
N LEU A 16 -3.72 9.01 32.97
CA LEU A 16 -2.93 8.08 32.18
C LEU A 16 -3.78 7.53 31.02
N ALA A 17 -3.20 7.45 29.84
CA ALA A 17 -3.85 6.88 28.67
C ALA A 17 -2.83 6.16 27.78
N ALA A 18 -3.30 5.16 27.04
CA ALA A 18 -2.57 4.50 25.97
C ALA A 18 -3.50 4.30 24.77
N ARG A 19 -2.93 4.29 23.56
CA ARG A 19 -3.63 4.04 22.29
C ARG A 19 -2.80 3.11 21.42
N LEU A 20 -3.48 2.37 20.55
CA LEU A 20 -2.87 1.72 19.40
C LEU A 20 -3.20 2.58 18.18
N GLY A 21 -2.25 2.69 17.26
CA GLY A 21 -2.43 3.32 15.97
C GLY A 21 -1.18 3.11 15.13
N ASP A 22 -1.36 3.18 13.82
CA ASP A 22 -0.26 3.14 12.85
C ASP A 22 -0.26 4.46 12.05
N PRO A 23 0.08 5.59 12.71
CA PRO A 23 -0.07 6.92 12.12
C PRO A 23 0.85 7.16 10.91
N THR A 24 1.85 6.30 10.71
CA THR A 24 2.80 6.41 9.60
C THR A 24 2.71 5.26 8.61
N ALA A 25 1.81 4.29 8.79
CA ALA A 25 1.62 3.11 7.91
C ALA A 25 2.89 2.26 7.64
N TRP A 26 4.00 2.55 8.32
CA TRP A 26 5.34 1.96 8.12
C TRP A 26 5.94 1.45 9.43
N GLY A 27 5.23 1.64 10.55
CA GLY A 27 5.72 1.37 11.90
C GLY A 27 6.86 2.31 12.33
N ILE A 28 6.64 3.07 13.41
CA ILE A 28 7.71 3.86 14.04
C ILE A 28 8.44 2.98 15.06
N HIS A 29 9.71 2.62 14.80
CA HIS A 29 10.56 1.95 15.80
C HIS A 29 11.24 2.95 16.75
N ASN A 30 10.45 3.83 17.38
CA ASN A 30 10.91 4.79 18.36
C ASN A 30 10.33 4.45 19.74
N LYS A 31 11.18 4.44 20.75
CA LYS A 31 10.77 4.37 22.15
C LYS A 31 11.30 5.62 22.83
N MET A 32 10.39 6.49 23.23
CA MET A 32 10.73 7.78 23.83
C MET A 32 10.00 8.04 25.13
N VAL A 33 10.63 8.81 26.01
CA VAL A 33 10.00 9.39 27.20
C VAL A 33 10.21 10.90 27.15
N LEU A 34 9.12 11.66 27.19
CA LEU A 34 9.15 13.12 27.24
C LEU A 34 8.65 13.56 28.62
N ALA A 35 9.44 14.35 29.33
CA ALA A 35 9.09 14.86 30.66
C ALA A 35 9.39 16.35 30.77
N ARG A 36 8.46 17.11 31.36
CA ARG A 36 8.70 18.49 31.78
C ARG A 36 8.95 18.52 33.29
N ILE A 37 10.15 18.88 33.70
CA ILE A 37 10.59 18.86 35.10
C ILE A 37 11.16 20.23 35.44
N GLY A 38 10.62 20.88 36.48
CA GLY A 38 11.08 22.22 36.89
C GLY A 38 10.93 23.29 35.80
N GLY A 39 10.00 23.11 34.86
CA GLY A 39 9.80 24.01 33.71
C GLY A 39 10.68 23.72 32.50
N GLN A 40 11.60 22.75 32.57
CA GLN A 40 12.49 22.36 31.48
C GLN A 40 12.04 21.05 30.83
N GLY A 41 12.20 20.97 29.51
CA GLY A 41 11.95 19.80 28.69
C GLY A 41 13.12 18.82 28.71
N TYR A 42 12.81 17.57 29.03
CA TYR A 42 13.72 16.44 28.98
C TYR A 42 13.14 15.38 28.05
N LEU A 43 14.01 14.79 27.24
CA LEU A 43 13.68 13.67 26.39
C LEU A 43 14.67 12.53 26.66
N PHE A 44 14.14 11.32 26.72
CA PHE A 44 14.92 10.10 26.62
C PHE A 44 14.58 9.43 25.30
N LEU A 45 15.59 9.19 24.47
CA LEU A 45 15.47 8.47 23.20
C LEU A 45 16.39 7.26 23.22
N GLY A 46 15.85 6.09 22.90
CA GLY A 46 16.69 4.89 22.78
C GLY A 46 15.88 3.63 22.60
N SER A 47 16.57 2.51 22.47
CA SER A 47 15.94 1.21 22.27
C SER A 47 15.46 0.57 23.58
N PHE A 48 14.92 1.34 24.53
CA PHE A 48 14.60 0.79 25.84
C PHE A 48 13.50 -0.29 25.75
N ASN A 49 13.75 -1.41 26.38
CA ASN A 49 12.79 -2.51 26.48
C ASN A 49 12.66 -2.95 27.94
N GLY A 50 11.44 -3.23 28.40
CA GLY A 50 11.15 -3.54 29.81
C GLY A 50 11.36 -5.00 30.24
N GLY A 51 11.90 -5.86 29.38
CA GLY A 51 12.02 -7.31 29.61
C GLY A 51 13.38 -7.73 30.14
N GLU A 52 13.44 -8.87 30.85
CA GLU A 52 14.69 -9.42 31.42
C GLU A 52 15.80 -9.65 30.37
N VAL A 53 15.41 -10.06 29.16
CA VAL A 53 16.33 -10.26 28.03
C VAL A 53 17.02 -8.95 27.64
N SER A 54 16.32 -7.83 27.68
CA SER A 54 16.86 -6.52 27.35
C SER A 54 17.95 -6.08 28.32
N TYR A 55 17.83 -6.46 29.59
CA TYR A 55 18.83 -6.16 30.62
C TYR A 55 20.05 -7.10 30.59
N LYS A 56 19.89 -8.33 30.09
CA LYS A 56 20.93 -9.38 30.18
C LYS A 56 21.63 -9.67 28.85
N ALA A 57 20.93 -9.55 27.74
CA ALA A 57 21.39 -9.99 26.43
C ALA A 57 21.56 -8.84 25.43
N ASN A 58 20.79 -7.76 25.56
CA ASN A 58 20.87 -6.64 24.62
C ASN A 58 21.97 -5.65 25.05
N ARG A 59 22.69 -5.10 24.07
CA ARG A 59 23.53 -3.89 24.26
C ARG A 59 22.73 -2.68 23.81
N GLU A 60 21.91 -2.13 24.70
CA GLU A 60 21.08 -0.96 24.43
C GLU A 60 21.78 0.33 24.86
N VAL A 61 21.64 1.38 24.06
CA VAL A 61 22.04 2.75 24.42
C VAL A 61 20.80 3.63 24.33
N GLY A 62 20.65 4.52 25.32
CA GLY A 62 19.67 5.59 25.29
C GLY A 62 20.31 6.90 25.73
N LEU A 63 19.83 7.99 25.14
CA LEU A 63 20.30 9.34 25.42
C LEU A 63 19.23 10.08 26.21
N LEU A 64 19.60 10.56 27.39
CA LEU A 64 18.83 11.55 28.13
C LEU A 64 19.35 12.93 27.78
N VAL A 65 18.51 13.73 27.14
CA VAL A 65 18.86 15.07 26.67
C VAL A 65 17.92 16.07 27.34
N GLN A 66 18.48 17.14 27.89
CA GLN A 66 17.71 18.33 28.27
C GLN A 66 17.76 19.30 27.09
N SER A 67 16.60 19.58 26.50
CA SER A 67 16.45 20.54 25.41
C SER A 67 14.98 20.89 25.24
N ASP A 68 14.63 22.13 25.52
CA ASP A 68 13.24 22.61 25.39
C ASP A 68 12.79 22.58 23.93
N ALA A 69 13.67 22.94 22.99
CA ALA A 69 13.35 22.94 21.56
C ALA A 69 13.07 21.53 21.03
N LEU A 70 13.90 20.54 21.38
CA LEU A 70 13.67 19.15 20.96
C LEU A 70 12.44 18.55 21.67
N TYR A 71 12.25 18.86 22.95
CA TYR A 71 11.05 18.45 23.68
C TYR A 71 9.78 18.96 22.98
N GLU A 72 9.69 20.25 22.67
CA GLU A 72 8.51 20.85 22.02
C GLU A 72 8.27 20.32 20.61
N TYR A 73 9.33 19.94 19.90
CA TYR A 73 9.20 19.27 18.60
C TYR A 73 8.60 17.86 18.75
N LEU A 74 9.15 17.06 19.66
CA LEU A 74 8.71 15.67 19.84
C LEU A 74 7.33 15.56 20.52
N VAL A 75 6.96 16.52 21.37
CA VAL A 75 5.58 16.61 21.87
C VAL A 75 4.61 16.88 20.72
N ARG A 76 4.93 17.80 19.80
CA ARG A 76 4.09 18.05 18.62
C ARG A 76 3.97 16.83 17.73
N LEU A 77 5.06 16.10 17.51
CA LEU A 77 5.05 14.84 16.78
C LEU A 77 4.15 13.81 17.47
N PHE A 78 4.34 13.61 18.78
CA PHE A 78 3.51 12.70 19.57
C PHE A 78 2.02 13.08 19.52
N ASP A 79 1.68 14.36 19.66
CA ASP A 79 0.30 14.83 19.68
C ASP A 79 -0.38 14.63 18.31
N LEU A 80 0.35 14.80 17.22
CA LEU A 80 -0.13 14.50 15.87
C LEU A 80 -0.41 12.99 15.72
N ASP A 81 0.57 12.16 16.04
CA ASP A 81 0.45 10.69 15.98
C ASP A 81 -0.70 10.19 16.88
N TRP A 82 -0.84 10.76 18.06
CA TRP A 82 -1.89 10.42 19.03
C TRP A 82 -3.30 10.75 18.52
N GLN A 83 -3.43 11.85 17.77
CA GLN A 83 -4.69 12.24 17.12
C GLN A 83 -5.01 11.32 15.94
N LEU A 84 -4.04 11.05 15.07
CA LEU A 84 -4.20 10.16 13.92
C LEU A 84 -4.51 8.71 14.34
N SER A 85 -3.99 8.27 15.50
CA SER A 85 -4.25 6.94 16.06
C SER A 85 -5.70 6.73 16.52
N SER A 86 -6.49 7.79 16.74
CA SER A 86 -7.90 7.69 17.12
C SER A 86 -8.61 9.02 16.86
N PRO A 87 -8.93 9.32 15.59
CA PRO A 87 -9.50 10.60 15.21
C PRO A 87 -10.91 10.75 15.78
N VAL A 88 -11.13 11.85 16.52
CA VAL A 88 -12.47 12.30 16.90
C VAL A 88 -12.92 13.26 15.82
N PHE A 89 -13.83 12.82 14.95
CA PHE A 89 -14.40 13.67 13.90
C PHE A 89 -15.31 14.74 14.51
N LEU A 90 -14.74 15.88 14.85
CA LEU A 90 -15.48 17.13 15.05
C LEU A 90 -15.54 17.86 13.70
N PRO A 91 -16.69 18.42 13.29
CA PRO A 91 -16.82 19.08 12.00
C PRO A 91 -16.18 20.47 12.07
N LEU A 92 -14.84 20.54 11.94
CA LEU A 92 -14.14 21.78 11.57
C LEU A 92 -12.81 21.41 10.88
N VAL A 93 -12.82 21.53 9.54
CA VAL A 93 -11.67 21.55 8.61
C VAL A 93 -10.94 20.21 8.37
N MET A 94 -11.59 19.33 7.60
CA MET A 94 -10.98 18.19 6.88
C MET A 94 -10.24 18.67 5.63
N GLY A 95 -9.25 19.55 5.79
CA GLY A 95 -8.40 19.96 4.67
C GLY A 95 -7.49 18.81 4.26
N GLY A 96 -7.84 18.09 3.20
CA GLY A 96 -7.02 17.01 2.65
C GLY A 96 -7.21 15.62 3.27
N TYR A 97 -8.32 15.38 3.98
CA TYR A 97 -8.72 14.01 4.31
C TYR A 97 -9.44 13.40 3.12
N THR A 98 -8.92 12.30 2.63
CA THR A 98 -9.60 11.40 1.70
C THR A 98 -10.14 10.22 2.50
N ALA A 99 -11.43 9.95 2.37
CA ALA A 99 -12.03 8.78 3.00
C ALA A 99 -11.46 7.51 2.36
N PRO A 100 -11.39 6.39 3.10
CA PRO A 100 -11.10 5.12 2.47
C PRO A 100 -12.07 4.86 1.31
N ALA A 101 -11.54 4.36 0.20
CA ALA A 101 -12.33 3.99 -0.96
C ALA A 101 -13.37 2.92 -0.59
N ASP A 102 -14.52 2.98 -1.25
CA ASP A 102 -15.59 1.99 -1.16
C ASP A 102 -15.64 1.07 -2.40
N TYR A 103 -14.53 0.97 -3.12
CA TYR A 103 -14.33 0.18 -4.34
C TYR A 103 -12.95 -0.51 -4.34
N PRO A 104 -12.74 -1.54 -5.19
CA PRO A 104 -11.44 -2.18 -5.37
C PRO A 104 -10.36 -1.22 -5.88
N LEU A 105 -9.16 -1.32 -5.34
CA LEU A 105 -8.01 -0.48 -5.67
C LEU A 105 -6.86 -1.31 -6.23
N ILE A 106 -6.07 -0.74 -7.14
CA ILE A 106 -4.72 -1.20 -7.47
C ILE A 106 -3.83 -0.89 -6.26
N SER A 107 -3.28 -1.93 -5.62
CA SER A 107 -2.52 -1.78 -4.37
C SER A 107 -1.02 -1.91 -4.54
N GLU A 108 -0.53 -2.72 -5.48
CA GLU A 108 0.90 -2.89 -5.69
C GLU A 108 1.19 -3.31 -7.13
N VAL A 109 2.21 -2.71 -7.76
CA VAL A 109 2.58 -3.01 -9.15
C VAL A 109 4.08 -3.18 -9.25
N VAL A 110 4.53 -4.31 -9.81
CA VAL A 110 5.89 -4.50 -10.30
C VAL A 110 5.85 -4.42 -11.82
N TYR A 111 6.34 -3.32 -12.36
CA TYR A 111 6.40 -3.09 -13.81
C TYR A 111 7.78 -3.38 -14.42
N ASP A 112 8.86 -3.25 -13.64
CA ASP A 112 10.22 -3.62 -14.07
C ASP A 112 10.59 -4.93 -13.38
N GLY A 113 10.07 -6.05 -13.91
CA GLY A 113 10.19 -7.37 -13.30
C GLY A 113 11.63 -7.89 -13.28
N VAL A 114 11.94 -8.81 -12.36
CA VAL A 114 13.22 -9.54 -12.45
C VAL A 114 13.13 -10.52 -13.61
N GLY A 115 13.91 -10.31 -14.66
CA GLY A 115 14.03 -11.25 -15.78
C GLY A 115 13.76 -10.59 -17.13
N LEU A 116 12.94 -11.24 -17.95
CA LEU A 116 12.50 -10.69 -19.23
C LEU A 116 11.09 -10.14 -19.06
N ASP A 117 10.88 -8.90 -19.50
CA ASP A 117 9.56 -8.30 -19.58
C ASP A 117 8.74 -8.94 -20.72
N PRO A 118 7.40 -9.06 -20.58
CA PRO A 118 6.59 -8.70 -19.41
C PRO A 118 6.38 -9.85 -18.40
N TYR A 119 7.13 -10.95 -18.50
CA TYR A 119 6.83 -12.18 -17.75
C TYR A 119 6.95 -12.04 -16.23
N GLY A 120 7.85 -11.18 -15.75
CA GLY A 120 8.08 -10.92 -14.33
C GLY A 120 7.25 -9.78 -13.75
N GLU A 121 6.40 -9.16 -14.56
CA GLU A 121 5.51 -8.08 -14.13
C GLU A 121 4.30 -8.63 -13.38
N TRP A 122 3.73 -7.84 -12.49
CA TRP A 122 2.46 -8.19 -11.83
C TRP A 122 1.76 -6.97 -11.24
N VAL A 123 0.45 -7.11 -11.09
CA VAL A 123 -0.45 -6.14 -10.50
C VAL A 123 -1.22 -6.80 -9.37
N GLU A 124 -1.34 -6.12 -8.22
CA GLU A 124 -2.17 -6.52 -7.10
C GLU A 124 -3.36 -5.57 -6.95
N LEU A 125 -4.52 -6.16 -6.66
CA LEU A 125 -5.72 -5.44 -6.25
C LEU A 125 -5.98 -5.65 -4.76
N HIS A 126 -6.48 -4.61 -4.08
CA HIS A 126 -6.94 -4.63 -2.70
C HIS A 126 -8.40 -4.20 -2.62
N ASN A 127 -9.17 -4.89 -1.79
CA ASN A 127 -10.52 -4.48 -1.43
C ASN A 127 -10.53 -3.86 -0.02
N PRO A 128 -10.59 -2.52 0.11
CA PRO A 128 -10.63 -1.85 1.41
C PRO A 128 -11.97 -1.98 2.14
N THR A 129 -12.99 -2.60 1.51
CA THR A 129 -14.35 -2.69 2.05
C THR A 129 -14.56 -3.94 2.91
N GLY A 130 -15.70 -3.98 3.61
CA GLY A 130 -16.11 -5.11 4.45
C GLY A 130 -16.90 -6.20 3.74
N GLU A 131 -17.08 -6.11 2.42
CA GLU A 131 -17.84 -7.06 1.61
C GLU A 131 -17.00 -7.56 0.43
N ASP A 132 -17.27 -8.77 -0.05
CA ASP A 132 -16.58 -9.34 -1.21
C ASP A 132 -17.01 -8.65 -2.50
N TRP A 133 -16.06 -8.41 -3.41
CA TRP A 133 -16.33 -7.90 -4.75
C TRP A 133 -16.30 -9.04 -5.78
N ASP A 134 -17.37 -9.14 -6.59
CA ASP A 134 -17.38 -10.01 -7.77
C ASP A 134 -16.76 -9.24 -8.95
N LEU A 135 -15.56 -9.66 -9.35
CA LEU A 135 -14.82 -9.06 -10.46
C LEU A 135 -15.14 -9.76 -11.80
N SER A 136 -16.07 -10.71 -11.85
CA SER A 136 -16.42 -11.43 -13.08
C SER A 136 -16.69 -10.47 -14.24
N GLY A 137 -15.87 -10.56 -15.29
CA GLY A 137 -16.02 -9.73 -16.49
C GLY A 137 -15.55 -8.27 -16.36
N TRP A 138 -15.01 -7.87 -15.20
CA TRP A 138 -14.25 -6.63 -15.06
C TRP A 138 -12.96 -6.71 -15.89
N TYR A 139 -12.29 -5.59 -16.09
CA TYR A 139 -11.11 -5.49 -16.94
C TYR A 139 -9.90 -5.00 -16.16
N LEU A 140 -8.74 -5.53 -16.50
CA LEU A 140 -7.42 -5.04 -16.11
C LEU A 140 -6.57 -4.90 -17.37
N GLY A 141 -5.76 -3.86 -17.45
CA GLY A 141 -4.84 -3.66 -18.57
C GLY A 141 -4.23 -2.27 -18.60
N ASP A 142 -3.49 -1.98 -19.65
CA ASP A 142 -2.80 -0.71 -19.91
C ASP A 142 -3.41 0.06 -21.11
N ALA A 143 -4.34 -0.54 -21.86
CA ALA A 143 -4.90 0.14 -23.04
C ALA A 143 -5.95 1.20 -22.65
N VAL A 144 -5.63 2.48 -22.92
CA VAL A 144 -6.55 3.61 -22.77
C VAL A 144 -7.58 3.62 -23.91
N ALA A 145 -7.20 3.15 -25.10
CA ALA A 145 -8.07 3.03 -26.26
C ALA A 145 -8.03 1.64 -26.90
N VAL A 146 -9.18 1.18 -27.40
CA VAL A 146 -9.26 -0.11 -28.14
C VAL A 146 -8.40 -0.02 -29.41
N GLY A 147 -7.46 -0.96 -29.55
CA GLY A 147 -6.56 -1.05 -30.70
C GLY A 147 -5.28 -0.21 -30.58
N GLU A 148 -4.97 0.30 -29.38
CA GLU A 148 -3.66 0.84 -29.07
C GLU A 148 -2.57 -0.24 -29.29
N TYR A 149 -1.52 0.13 -30.01
CA TYR A 149 -0.45 -0.80 -30.35
C TYR A 149 0.44 -1.02 -29.14
N GLY A 150 0.64 -2.28 -28.76
CA GLY A 150 1.48 -2.62 -27.61
C GLY A 150 0.77 -2.53 -26.26
N SER A 151 -0.55 -2.34 -26.26
CA SER A 151 -1.34 -2.34 -25.02
C SER A 151 -2.51 -3.31 -25.12
N GLY A 152 -3.05 -3.75 -23.98
CA GLY A 152 -4.21 -4.61 -23.96
C GLY A 152 -5.04 -4.58 -22.69
N LEU A 153 -6.36 -4.70 -22.85
CA LEU A 153 -7.30 -5.01 -21.78
C LEU A 153 -7.63 -6.51 -21.75
N TYR A 154 -7.73 -7.03 -20.54
CA TYR A 154 -8.01 -8.43 -20.22
C TYR A 154 -9.12 -8.50 -19.21
N ARG A 155 -10.03 -9.47 -19.36
CA ARG A 155 -11.16 -9.67 -18.47
C ARG A 155 -10.84 -10.70 -17.40
N PHE A 156 -11.29 -10.43 -16.19
CA PHE A 156 -11.37 -11.45 -15.15
C PHE A 156 -12.35 -12.55 -15.56
N PRO A 157 -11.98 -13.84 -15.40
CA PRO A 157 -12.86 -14.96 -15.69
C PRO A 157 -14.07 -14.98 -14.76
N THR A 158 -15.13 -15.70 -15.16
CA THR A 158 -16.32 -15.84 -14.32
C THR A 158 -15.99 -16.54 -13.01
N GLY A 159 -16.43 -15.96 -11.90
CA GLY A 159 -16.21 -16.47 -10.55
C GLY A 159 -14.99 -15.88 -9.84
N THR A 160 -14.29 -14.91 -10.45
CA THR A 160 -13.23 -14.17 -9.74
C THR A 160 -13.84 -13.29 -8.66
N VAL A 161 -13.43 -13.52 -7.41
CA VAL A 161 -13.88 -12.78 -6.24
C VAL A 161 -12.67 -12.15 -5.56
N LEU A 162 -12.78 -10.87 -5.24
CA LEU A 162 -11.83 -10.14 -4.41
C LEU A 162 -12.40 -10.04 -2.98
N PRO A 163 -11.88 -10.80 -2.00
CA PRO A 163 -12.46 -10.89 -0.66
C PRO A 163 -12.46 -9.57 0.11
N ALA A 164 -13.38 -9.39 1.06
CA ALA A 164 -13.38 -8.27 2.00
C ALA A 164 -12.03 -8.09 2.72
N GLY A 165 -11.43 -6.90 2.64
CA GLY A 165 -10.10 -6.62 3.19
C GLY A 165 -8.96 -7.44 2.57
N GLY A 166 -9.24 -8.15 1.48
CA GLY A 166 -8.35 -9.09 0.84
C GLY A 166 -7.62 -8.52 -0.37
N TYR A 167 -6.75 -9.35 -0.92
CA TYR A 167 -5.90 -9.03 -2.06
C TYR A 167 -6.09 -10.08 -3.16
N LEU A 168 -5.81 -9.68 -4.40
CA LEU A 168 -5.75 -10.55 -5.58
C LEU A 168 -4.52 -10.16 -6.39
N VAL A 169 -3.63 -11.12 -6.66
CA VAL A 169 -2.39 -10.88 -7.42
C VAL A 169 -2.53 -11.44 -8.83
N ILE A 170 -2.28 -10.60 -9.82
CA ILE A 170 -2.38 -10.89 -11.24
C ILE A 170 -0.97 -10.79 -11.84
N GLY A 171 -0.38 -11.94 -12.15
CA GLY A 171 0.97 -12.04 -12.69
C GLY A 171 1.03 -12.01 -14.22
N GLY A 172 2.16 -11.59 -14.78
CA GLY A 172 2.44 -11.76 -16.21
C GLY A 172 2.41 -13.24 -16.55
N GLN A 173 3.28 -14.02 -15.91
CA GLN A 173 3.34 -15.48 -16.07
C GLN A 173 3.68 -16.16 -14.74
N ALA A 174 2.86 -17.11 -14.29
CA ALA A 174 3.04 -17.75 -12.98
C ALA A 174 4.41 -18.43 -12.81
N HIS A 175 4.92 -19.08 -13.85
CA HIS A 175 6.24 -19.74 -13.83
C HIS A 175 7.44 -18.78 -13.80
N SER A 176 7.21 -17.49 -14.04
CA SER A 176 8.24 -16.46 -14.06
C SER A 176 8.33 -15.69 -12.75
N LEU A 177 7.41 -15.95 -11.82
CA LEU A 177 7.36 -15.34 -10.49
C LEU A 177 7.95 -16.29 -9.42
N ASP A 178 8.41 -15.74 -8.31
CA ASP A 178 8.90 -16.49 -7.16
C ASP A 178 7.78 -16.87 -6.15
N PHE A 179 6.54 -16.52 -6.48
CA PHE A 179 5.30 -16.87 -5.80
C PHE A 179 4.25 -17.34 -6.82
N VAL A 180 3.13 -17.89 -6.33
CA VAL A 180 2.01 -18.29 -7.19
C VAL A 180 0.97 -17.18 -7.17
N PRO A 181 0.71 -16.47 -8.29
CA PRO A 181 -0.34 -15.45 -8.37
C PRO A 181 -1.73 -16.11 -8.40
N ASP A 182 -2.77 -15.31 -8.18
CA ASP A 182 -4.17 -15.75 -8.26
C ASP A 182 -4.63 -15.89 -9.71
N LEU A 183 -4.09 -15.07 -10.62
CA LEU A 183 -4.33 -15.15 -12.07
C LEU A 183 -3.05 -14.84 -12.85
N GLU A 184 -3.02 -15.23 -14.12
CA GLU A 184 -2.02 -14.78 -15.08
C GLU A 184 -2.64 -14.12 -16.32
N PHE A 185 -1.99 -13.09 -16.87
CA PHE A 185 -2.51 -12.34 -18.04
C PHE A 185 -1.78 -12.61 -19.35
N LEU A 186 -0.57 -13.16 -19.33
CA LEU A 186 0.09 -13.65 -20.54
C LEU A 186 -0.28 -15.11 -20.78
N ILE A 187 -0.48 -15.46 -22.05
CA ILE A 187 -0.76 -16.83 -22.48
C ILE A 187 0.43 -17.30 -23.31
N ASP A 188 1.52 -17.69 -22.65
CA ASP A 188 2.59 -18.48 -23.28
C ASP A 188 2.37 -19.97 -22.94
N PRO A 189 1.97 -20.81 -23.91
CA PRO A 189 1.73 -22.23 -23.68
C PRO A 189 2.92 -23.02 -23.10
N ASN A 190 4.15 -22.48 -23.17
CA ASN A 190 5.34 -23.11 -22.62
C ASN A 190 5.62 -22.73 -21.15
N LEU A 191 5.00 -21.66 -20.67
CA LEU A 191 5.18 -21.13 -19.31
C LEU A 191 3.85 -21.06 -18.53
N ASP A 192 2.73 -21.46 -19.14
CA ASP A 192 1.39 -21.53 -18.56
C ASP A 192 1.36 -22.49 -17.36
N ASP A 193 0.80 -22.05 -16.24
CA ASP A 193 0.50 -22.95 -15.11
C ASP A 193 -0.99 -23.32 -15.16
N PRO A 194 -1.36 -24.58 -15.46
CA PRO A 194 -2.76 -24.97 -15.55
C PRO A 194 -3.51 -24.91 -14.21
N SER A 195 -2.81 -24.72 -13.09
CA SER A 195 -3.41 -24.48 -11.77
C SER A 195 -3.71 -23.00 -11.49
N VAL A 196 -3.14 -22.09 -12.28
CA VAL A 196 -3.39 -20.65 -12.20
C VAL A 196 -4.38 -20.25 -13.32
N PRO A 197 -5.55 -19.70 -12.97
CA PRO A 197 -6.50 -19.22 -13.96
C PRO A 197 -5.91 -18.11 -14.84
N ASN A 198 -6.10 -18.25 -16.15
CA ASN A 198 -5.75 -17.19 -17.11
C ASN A 198 -6.84 -16.11 -17.17
N MET A 199 -6.43 -14.86 -17.32
CA MET A 199 -7.32 -13.78 -17.76
C MET A 199 -7.74 -13.96 -19.21
N VAL A 200 -8.86 -13.34 -19.60
CA VAL A 200 -9.45 -13.51 -20.94
C VAL A 200 -9.24 -12.25 -21.77
N PRO A 201 -8.48 -12.27 -22.88
CA PRO A 201 -8.26 -11.09 -23.71
C PRO A 201 -9.57 -10.39 -24.12
N ALA A 202 -9.61 -9.06 -23.94
CA ALA A 202 -10.79 -8.23 -24.22
C ALA A 202 -10.85 -7.68 -25.65
N GLY A 203 -10.30 -8.39 -26.63
CA GLY A 203 -10.24 -7.94 -28.01
C GLY A 203 -9.11 -8.64 -28.76
N SER A 204 -8.76 -8.07 -29.91
CA SER A 204 -7.51 -8.39 -30.60
C SER A 204 -6.60 -7.18 -30.46
N TRP A 205 -5.46 -7.39 -29.82
CA TRP A 205 -4.46 -6.36 -29.54
C TRP A 205 -3.31 -6.52 -30.53
N ASP A 206 -2.94 -5.43 -31.20
CA ASP A 206 -1.74 -5.42 -32.05
C ASP A 206 -0.51 -5.22 -31.17
N GLY A 207 0.58 -5.96 -31.44
CA GLY A 207 1.80 -5.90 -30.63
C GLY A 207 1.85 -6.99 -29.56
N PHE A 208 2.20 -6.63 -28.33
CA PHE A 208 2.45 -7.55 -27.21
C PHE A 208 1.29 -7.66 -26.20
N GLY A 209 0.20 -6.91 -26.37
CA GLY A 209 -0.94 -6.95 -25.45
C GLY A 209 -0.63 -6.22 -24.14
N PHE A 210 -1.15 -6.71 -23.02
CA PHE A 210 -0.91 -6.10 -21.72
C PHE A 210 0.54 -6.35 -21.29
N ALA A 211 1.30 -5.26 -21.14
CA ALA A 211 2.68 -5.22 -20.67
C ALA A 211 2.92 -3.83 -20.07
N LEU A 212 3.84 -3.71 -19.13
CA LEU A 212 4.06 -2.47 -18.39
C LEU A 212 5.40 -1.85 -18.79
N GLY A 213 5.35 -0.68 -19.40
CA GLY A 213 6.54 0.03 -19.88
C GLY A 213 7.48 0.46 -18.76
N ASN A 214 8.76 0.08 -18.84
CA ASN A 214 9.79 0.48 -17.86
C ASN A 214 10.06 1.99 -17.80
N GLY A 215 9.75 2.73 -18.88
CA GLY A 215 9.86 4.20 -18.93
C GLY A 215 8.64 4.93 -18.35
N GLY A 216 7.52 4.24 -18.18
CA GLY A 216 6.23 4.79 -17.81
C GLY A 216 5.09 4.15 -18.57
N ASP A 217 3.96 4.02 -17.88
CA ASP A 217 2.75 3.39 -18.38
C ASP A 217 1.57 3.68 -17.45
N GLU A 218 0.41 3.11 -17.78
CA GLU A 218 -0.79 3.08 -16.96
C GLU A 218 -1.24 1.64 -16.65
N VAL A 219 -1.79 1.46 -15.45
CA VAL A 219 -2.56 0.26 -15.08
C VAL A 219 -3.98 0.71 -14.80
N LEU A 220 -4.94 0.14 -15.51
CA LEU A 220 -6.35 0.51 -15.46
C LEU A 220 -7.18 -0.66 -14.93
N LEU A 221 -7.95 -0.40 -13.88
CA LEU A 221 -9.02 -1.28 -13.43
C LEU A 221 -10.35 -0.70 -13.91
N LEU A 222 -11.09 -1.48 -14.70
CA LEU A 222 -12.41 -1.08 -15.21
C LEU A 222 -13.49 -2.05 -14.73
N ASP A 223 -14.69 -1.53 -14.47
CA ASP A 223 -15.84 -2.34 -14.12
C ASP A 223 -16.33 -3.20 -15.31
N ALA A 224 -17.32 -4.07 -15.08
CA ALA A 224 -17.88 -4.92 -16.13
C ALA A 224 -18.55 -4.15 -17.29
N ALA A 225 -18.85 -2.86 -17.11
CA ALA A 225 -19.36 -1.97 -18.16
C ALA A 225 -18.23 -1.21 -18.89
N GLY A 226 -16.97 -1.45 -18.52
CA GLY A 226 -15.79 -0.77 -19.06
C GLY A 226 -15.63 0.66 -18.55
N GLN A 227 -16.23 1.02 -17.41
CA GLN A 227 -15.99 2.31 -16.76
C GLN A 227 -14.76 2.23 -15.86
N PRO A 228 -13.90 3.26 -15.83
CA PRO A 228 -12.76 3.28 -14.93
C PRO A 228 -13.19 3.27 -13.46
N VAL A 229 -12.52 2.43 -12.68
CA VAL A 229 -12.70 2.29 -11.23
C VAL A 229 -11.47 2.82 -10.50
N ASP A 230 -10.28 2.43 -10.93
CA ASP A 230 -9.00 2.90 -10.38
C ASP A 230 -7.93 2.89 -11.48
N ALA A 231 -6.92 3.73 -11.33
CA ALA A 231 -5.77 3.80 -12.22
C ALA A 231 -4.48 4.10 -11.46
N LEU A 232 -3.40 3.41 -11.84
CA LEU A 232 -2.03 3.76 -11.44
C LEU A 232 -1.31 4.25 -12.69
N VAL A 233 -0.80 5.49 -12.65
CA VAL A 233 0.02 6.07 -13.73
C VAL A 233 1.42 6.35 -13.19
N TYR A 234 2.46 6.04 -13.96
CA TYR A 234 3.85 6.29 -13.56
C TYR A 234 4.73 6.66 -14.75
N GLY A 235 5.89 7.28 -14.46
CA GLY A 235 6.87 7.64 -15.50
C GLY A 235 6.29 8.56 -16.57
N ASP A 236 6.51 8.19 -17.83
CA ASP A 236 5.99 8.84 -19.04
C ASP A 236 4.49 8.56 -19.33
N GLY A 237 3.78 7.81 -18.47
CA GLY A 237 2.36 7.53 -18.64
C GLY A 237 1.42 8.73 -18.44
N ASP A 238 0.22 8.68 -19.02
CA ASP A 238 -0.82 9.69 -18.96
C ASP A 238 -2.24 9.10 -18.96
N TYR A 239 -3.00 9.32 -17.89
CA TYR A 239 -4.44 9.04 -17.83
C TYR A 239 -5.24 10.27 -17.39
N PRO A 240 -6.35 10.62 -18.09
CA PRO A 240 -7.11 11.82 -17.78
C PRO A 240 -7.59 11.90 -16.32
N GLY A 241 -7.15 12.94 -15.61
CA GLY A 241 -7.58 13.20 -14.23
C GLY A 241 -6.68 12.58 -13.16
N VAL A 242 -5.68 11.78 -13.56
CA VAL A 242 -4.74 11.13 -12.63
C VAL A 242 -3.37 11.81 -12.74
N ILE A 243 -2.76 12.13 -11.60
CA ILE A 243 -1.39 12.67 -11.56
C ILE A 243 -0.40 11.49 -11.49
N PRO A 244 0.55 11.35 -12.43
CA PRO A 244 1.51 10.24 -12.43
C PRO A 244 2.40 10.20 -11.19
N TYR A 245 2.78 9.00 -10.76
CA TYR A 245 3.85 8.80 -9.78
C TYR A 245 5.16 9.33 -10.39
N PRO A 246 5.86 10.25 -9.70
CA PRO A 246 7.00 10.93 -10.27
C PRO A 246 8.19 9.96 -10.37
N GLY A 247 8.69 9.79 -11.59
CA GLY A 247 9.80 8.88 -11.85
C GLY A 247 9.34 7.43 -11.93
N GLY A 248 10.03 6.55 -11.24
CA GLY A 248 9.81 5.10 -11.27
C GLY A 248 10.55 4.42 -10.13
N VAL A 249 10.66 3.10 -10.19
CA VAL A 249 11.45 2.32 -9.25
C VAL A 249 12.96 2.48 -9.50
N THR A 250 13.77 2.27 -8.46
CA THR A 250 15.22 2.44 -8.51
C THR A 250 15.97 1.21 -9.01
N ALA A 251 15.33 0.05 -9.02
CA ALA A 251 15.89 -1.19 -9.54
C ALA A 251 14.79 -2.19 -9.96
N PRO A 252 15.09 -3.13 -10.88
CA PRO A 252 14.18 -4.22 -11.21
C PRO A 252 13.79 -5.06 -9.98
N GLY A 253 12.53 -5.51 -9.95
CA GLY A 253 11.93 -6.27 -8.85
C GLY A 253 11.46 -5.43 -7.66
N HIS A 254 11.55 -4.11 -7.75
CA HIS A 254 10.87 -3.20 -6.82
C HIS A 254 9.44 -2.95 -7.30
N SER A 255 8.55 -2.60 -6.39
CA SER A 255 7.15 -2.29 -6.68
C SER A 255 6.83 -0.81 -6.43
N LEU A 256 5.76 -0.33 -7.06
CA LEU A 256 5.01 0.83 -6.60
C LEU A 256 3.83 0.32 -5.76
N GLU A 257 3.79 0.68 -4.49
CA GLU A 257 2.76 0.25 -3.56
C GLU A 257 1.89 1.43 -3.10
N ARG A 258 0.57 1.23 -3.08
CA ARG A 258 -0.41 2.19 -2.59
C ARG A 258 -0.33 2.33 -1.08
N ARG A 259 -0.06 3.54 -0.58
CA ARG A 259 -0.02 3.89 0.84
C ARG A 259 -0.68 5.25 1.11
N PRO A 260 -1.74 5.31 1.93
CA PRO A 260 -2.41 4.18 2.60
C PRO A 260 -3.15 3.24 1.62
N SER A 261 -3.15 1.93 1.86
CA SER A 261 -3.68 0.91 0.92
C SER A 261 -5.16 1.02 0.58
N GLY A 262 -5.93 1.77 1.35
CA GLY A 262 -7.35 2.00 1.12
C GLY A 262 -7.70 3.40 0.64
N VAL A 263 -6.72 4.24 0.29
CA VAL A 263 -6.96 5.64 -0.05
C VAL A 263 -6.53 5.89 -1.50
N ASP A 264 -7.41 6.60 -2.22
CA ASP A 264 -7.15 7.02 -3.58
C ASP A 264 -7.50 8.49 -3.76
N THR A 265 -6.51 9.29 -4.18
CA THR A 265 -6.63 10.74 -4.35
C THR A 265 -6.57 11.18 -5.80
N ASP A 266 -6.56 10.23 -6.74
CA ASP A 266 -6.24 10.44 -8.16
C ASP A 266 -4.85 11.11 -8.35
N ASP A 267 -3.95 10.97 -7.36
CA ASP A 267 -2.61 11.53 -7.38
C ASP A 267 -1.61 10.47 -6.97
N CYS A 268 -1.12 9.71 -7.96
CA CYS A 268 -0.21 8.61 -7.72
C CYS A 268 1.08 9.06 -7.03
N SER A 269 1.48 10.34 -7.15
CA SER A 269 2.63 10.89 -6.41
C SER A 269 2.45 10.93 -4.90
N ARG A 270 1.21 10.84 -4.43
CA ARG A 270 0.81 10.84 -3.03
C ARG A 270 0.30 9.49 -2.58
N ASP A 271 -0.30 8.75 -3.49
CA ASP A 271 -0.94 7.48 -3.21
C ASP A 271 0.03 6.32 -3.29
N PHE A 272 1.11 6.42 -4.08
CA PHE A 272 2.09 5.35 -4.24
C PHE A 272 3.46 5.71 -3.69
N VAL A 273 4.20 4.67 -3.32
CA VAL A 273 5.59 4.74 -2.86
C VAL A 273 6.35 3.53 -3.39
N GLU A 274 7.63 3.71 -3.69
CA GLU A 274 8.50 2.60 -4.03
C GLU A 274 8.69 1.66 -2.82
N ARG A 275 8.57 0.34 -3.06
CA ARG A 275 8.76 -0.70 -2.05
C ARG A 275 9.79 -1.76 -2.50
N TYR A 276 10.63 -2.14 -1.54
CA TYR A 276 11.47 -3.34 -1.63
C TYR A 276 11.61 -4.01 -0.25
N SER A 277 11.41 -5.31 -0.12
CA SER A 277 10.88 -6.23 -1.14
C SER A 277 9.36 -6.05 -1.33
N PRO A 278 8.82 -6.33 -2.53
CA PRO A 278 7.38 -6.34 -2.77
C PRO A 278 6.61 -7.33 -1.88
N THR A 279 5.29 -7.19 -1.79
CA THR A 279 4.42 -7.95 -0.86
C THR A 279 3.17 -8.56 -1.47
N PRO A 280 3.34 -9.48 -2.44
CA PRO A 280 2.21 -10.13 -3.09
C PRO A 280 1.30 -10.84 -2.06
N GLY A 281 0.03 -10.46 -2.05
CA GLY A 281 -1.05 -11.00 -1.22
C GLY A 281 -1.03 -10.60 0.24
N ALA A 282 -0.13 -9.70 0.66
CA ALA A 282 0.09 -9.37 2.08
C ALA A 282 -0.17 -7.89 2.43
N GLY A 283 -0.08 -6.99 1.46
CA GLY A 283 -0.23 -5.55 1.65
C GLY A 283 0.90 -4.86 2.45
N PRO A 284 0.69 -3.57 2.79
CA PRO A 284 1.67 -2.70 3.47
C PRO A 284 2.30 -3.23 4.76
#